data_AF-A0A0F6ENB1-F1
#
_entry.id   AF-A0A0F6ENB1-F1
#
_cell.length_a   1.000
_cell.length_b   1.000
_cell.length_c   1.000
_cell.angle_alpha   90.00
_cell.angle_beta   90.00
_cell.angle_gamma   90.00
#
_symmetry.space_group_name_H-M   'P 1'
#
loop_
_entity.id
_entity.type
_entity.pdbx_description
1 polymer ?
#
loop_
_entity_poly.entity_id
_entity_poly.type
_entity_poly.pdbx_seq_one_letter_code
_entity_poly.pdbx_strand_id
1 'polypeptide(L)'
;MKPWIVLGGSILITTAAAILLPSLQMLDSGTAAVRETQATISPQQRVLLTDDNLVDTLNELPLTTPIASASWEHSVLTLDVKLSKEETTPLEIYQNMAELAAFSFYGTTNVRQLLLRVVTQDEWSGERHLLLASDIRRNEWTNEALEQLRNREGAELPEDLKSRFRITVTPMWQNRFSGVYTN
;
A
#
# COMPACT_ATOMS: atom_id res chain seq x y z
N MET A 1 -76.30 17.29 -0.21
CA MET A 1 -75.14 16.75 0.54
C MET A 1 -73.94 17.64 0.20
N LYS A 2 -73.27 18.24 1.20
CA LYS A 2 -72.42 19.44 1.02
C LYS A 2 -70.94 19.06 0.78
N PRO A 3 -70.26 19.56 -0.28
CA PRO A 3 -69.00 19.00 -0.80
C PRO A 3 -67.73 19.33 0.00
N TRP A 4 -67.84 19.98 1.17
CA TRP A 4 -66.67 20.50 1.89
C TRP A 4 -66.03 19.51 2.87
N ILE A 5 -66.64 18.33 3.07
CA ILE A 5 -66.14 17.32 4.02
C ILE A 5 -65.10 16.38 3.38
N VAL A 6 -65.08 16.25 2.05
CA VAL A 6 -64.19 15.29 1.37
C VAL A 6 -62.75 15.79 1.22
N LEU A 7 -62.53 17.11 1.29
CA LEU A 7 -61.19 17.72 1.16
C LEU A 7 -60.36 17.69 2.45
N GLY A 8 -60.96 17.39 3.61
CA GLY A 8 -60.24 17.30 4.89
C GLY A 8 -59.59 15.94 5.17
N GLY A 9 -60.03 14.88 4.47
CA GLY A 9 -59.60 13.51 4.77
C GLY A 9 -58.21 13.13 4.25
N SER A 10 -57.74 13.74 3.16
CA SER A 10 -56.47 13.37 2.52
C SER A 10 -55.22 14.01 3.16
N ILE A 11 -55.37 15.18 3.81
CA ILE A 11 -54.24 15.88 4.46
C ILE A 11 -53.83 15.22 5.78
N LEU A 12 -54.76 14.57 6.49
CA LEU A 12 -54.46 13.93 7.76
C LEU A 12 -53.70 12.60 7.61
N ILE A 13 -53.93 11.85 6.51
CA ILE A 13 -53.28 10.56 6.28
C ILE A 13 -51.79 10.74 5.93
N THR A 14 -51.45 11.80 5.21
CA THR A 14 -50.05 12.07 4.82
C THR A 14 -49.20 12.56 6.00
N THR A 15 -49.77 13.39 6.87
CA THR A 15 -49.07 13.90 8.07
C THR A 15 -48.85 12.81 9.12
N ALA A 16 -49.80 11.87 9.26
CA ALA A 16 -49.65 10.72 10.16
C ALA A 16 -48.53 9.76 9.72
N ALA A 17 -48.36 9.53 8.42
CA ALA A 17 -47.29 8.69 7.88
C ALA A 17 -45.89 9.28 8.13
N ALA A 18 -45.73 10.60 8.06
CA ALA A 18 -44.45 11.27 8.31
C ALA A 18 -43.99 11.19 9.79
N ILE A 19 -44.94 11.08 10.73
CA ILE A 19 -44.64 11.01 12.18
C ILE A 19 -44.38 9.57 12.65
N LEU A 20 -44.85 8.55 11.90
CA LEU A 20 -44.70 7.12 12.24
C LEU A 20 -43.42 6.47 11.69
N LEU A 21 -42.78 7.06 10.68
CA LEU A 21 -41.52 6.55 10.10
C LEU A 21 -40.31 6.56 11.06
N PRO A 22 -40.13 7.55 11.96
CA PRO A 22 -39.00 7.57 12.90
C PRO A 22 -39.04 6.43 13.93
N SER A 23 -40.23 5.95 14.31
CA SER A 23 -40.38 4.88 15.31
C SER A 23 -40.03 3.49 14.80
N LEU A 24 -40.03 3.26 13.48
CA LEU A 24 -39.61 1.99 12.88
C LEU A 24 -38.08 1.82 12.82
N GLN A 25 -37.33 2.93 12.89
CA GLN A 25 -35.86 2.91 12.84
C GLN A 25 -35.23 2.34 14.13
N MET A 26 -35.97 2.30 15.24
CA MET A 26 -35.49 1.69 16.49
C MET A 26 -35.53 0.15 16.50
N LEU A 27 -36.21 -0.48 15.54
CA LEU A 27 -36.28 -1.93 15.41
C LEU A 27 -35.22 -2.51 14.45
N ASP A 28 -34.51 -1.66 13.71
CA ASP A 28 -33.49 -2.07 12.72
C ASP A 28 -32.04 -1.88 13.21
N SER A 29 -31.86 -1.50 14.48
CA SER A 29 -30.54 -1.37 15.13
C SER A 29 -29.79 -2.69 15.34
N GLY A 30 -30.20 -3.76 14.66
CA GLY A 30 -29.61 -5.10 14.75
C GLY A 30 -28.76 -5.52 13.55
N THR A 31 -28.71 -4.76 12.46
CA THR A 31 -27.89 -5.15 11.30
C THR A 31 -27.05 -4.00 10.76
N ALA A 32 -25.73 -4.19 10.87
CA ALA A 32 -24.68 -3.52 10.12
C ALA A 32 -24.84 -1.99 9.98
N ALA A 33 -24.44 -1.27 11.03
CA ALA A 33 -23.72 -0.03 10.83
C ALA A 33 -22.45 -0.33 10.02
N VAL A 34 -22.60 -0.43 8.70
CA VAL A 34 -21.57 -0.04 7.75
C VAL A 34 -21.25 1.38 8.14
N ARG A 35 -20.18 1.53 8.93
CA ARG A 35 -19.47 2.79 9.03
C ARG A 35 -19.17 3.17 7.59
N GLU A 36 -19.98 4.06 7.04
CA GLU A 36 -19.45 5.06 6.12
C GLU A 36 -18.38 5.80 6.94
N THR A 37 -17.18 5.23 6.92
CA THR A 37 -15.98 6.04 7.01
C THR A 37 -16.12 6.99 5.84
N GLN A 38 -16.71 8.15 6.12
CA GLN A 38 -16.36 9.38 5.46
C GLN A 38 -14.84 9.39 5.50
N ALA A 39 -14.24 8.89 4.42
CA ALA A 39 -12.83 9.03 4.17
C ALA A 39 -12.67 10.53 4.03
N THR A 40 -12.35 11.18 5.14
CA THR A 40 -11.75 12.50 5.12
C THR A 40 -10.55 12.29 4.22
N ILE A 41 -10.68 12.70 2.95
CA ILE A 41 -9.56 12.91 2.06
C ILE A 41 -8.86 14.12 2.67
N SER A 42 -8.15 13.91 3.78
CA SER A 42 -7.06 14.79 4.14
C SER A 42 -6.11 14.68 2.95
N PRO A 43 -5.84 15.77 2.22
CA PRO A 43 -4.78 15.73 1.25
C PRO A 43 -3.51 15.42 2.05
N GLN A 44 -3.08 14.16 2.02
CA GLN A 44 -1.77 13.79 2.53
C GLN A 44 -0.80 14.71 1.81
N GLN A 45 -0.14 15.58 2.57
CA GLN A 45 0.77 16.55 2.02
C GLN A 45 1.91 15.78 1.39
N ARG A 46 1.90 15.67 0.06
CA ARG A 46 2.94 14.98 -0.68
C ARG A 46 4.24 15.76 -0.54
N VAL A 47 5.32 15.05 -0.28
CA VAL A 47 6.66 15.59 -0.12
C VAL A 47 7.23 15.95 -1.49
N LEU A 48 7.94 17.07 -1.56
CA LEU A 48 8.86 17.36 -2.66
C LEU A 48 10.24 16.90 -2.22
N LEU A 49 10.74 15.79 -2.77
CA LEU A 49 12.06 15.28 -2.39
C LEU A 49 13.16 16.24 -2.87
N THR A 50 14.13 16.47 -2.00
CA THR A 50 15.38 17.20 -2.25
C THR A 50 16.51 16.44 -1.57
N ASP A 51 17.76 16.76 -1.93
CA ASP A 51 18.92 16.16 -1.26
C ASP A 51 18.92 16.44 0.25
N ASP A 52 18.40 17.60 0.66
CA ASP A 52 18.34 18.04 2.06
C ASP A 52 17.31 17.27 2.91
N ASN A 53 16.24 16.74 2.31
CA ASN A 53 15.17 16.07 3.05
C ASN A 53 15.07 14.56 2.76
N LEU A 54 15.87 14.03 1.84
CA LEU A 54 15.80 12.64 1.39
C LEU A 54 15.97 11.66 2.55
N VAL A 55 17.03 11.84 3.35
CA VAL A 55 17.38 10.93 4.43
C VAL A 55 16.32 10.98 5.53
N ASP A 56 15.92 12.18 5.95
CA ASP A 56 14.92 12.36 7.01
C ASP A 56 13.58 11.76 6.62
N THR A 57 13.12 12.02 5.40
CA THR A 57 11.83 11.50 4.91
C THR A 57 11.84 9.97 4.81
N LEU A 58 12.96 9.36 4.39
CA LEU A 58 13.06 7.90 4.31
C LEU A 58 13.14 7.24 5.70
N ASN A 59 13.71 7.91 6.70
CA ASN A 59 13.80 7.39 8.07
C ASN A 59 12.45 7.37 8.81
N GLU A 60 11.47 8.15 8.34
CA GLU A 60 10.10 8.13 8.88
C GLU A 60 9.29 6.90 8.42
N LEU A 61 9.76 6.18 7.40
CA LEU A 61 9.06 5.03 6.85
C LEU A 61 9.15 3.82 7.80
N PRO A 62 8.06 3.05 7.98
CA PRO A 62 8.01 1.90 8.87
C PRO A 62 8.69 0.65 8.25
N LEU A 63 9.93 0.79 7.77
CA LEU A 63 10.65 -0.29 7.12
C LEU A 63 11.23 -1.26 8.15
N THR A 64 11.10 -2.56 7.89
CA THR A 64 11.69 -3.61 8.74
C THR A 64 13.15 -3.91 8.37
N THR A 65 13.61 -3.45 7.20
CA THR A 65 15.00 -3.57 6.73
C THR A 65 15.67 -2.21 6.61
N PRO A 66 16.94 -2.07 7.07
CA PRO A 66 17.66 -0.81 6.96
C PRO A 66 17.98 -0.44 5.52
N ILE A 67 17.95 0.86 5.23
CA ILE A 67 18.41 1.43 3.96
C ILE A 67 19.94 1.56 4.01
N ALA A 68 20.64 0.93 3.07
CA ALA A 68 22.09 0.97 2.95
C ALA A 68 22.59 2.18 2.18
N SER A 69 21.82 2.65 1.20
CA SER A 69 22.07 3.89 0.47
C SER A 69 20.80 4.42 -0.17
N ALA A 70 20.71 5.74 -0.30
CA ALA A 70 19.65 6.42 -1.01
C ALA A 70 20.22 7.55 -1.85
N SER A 71 19.70 7.74 -3.06
CA SER A 71 19.94 8.93 -3.86
C SER A 71 18.68 9.28 -4.65
N TRP A 72 18.51 10.57 -4.93
CA TRP A 72 17.43 11.05 -5.76
C TRP A 72 18.00 12.03 -6.79
N GLU A 73 17.81 11.73 -8.07
CA GLU A 73 18.32 12.59 -9.15
C GLU A 73 17.40 12.46 -10.37
N HIS A 74 17.14 13.55 -11.09
CA HIS A 74 16.34 13.52 -12.32
C HIS A 74 14.99 12.78 -12.19
N SER A 75 14.30 12.93 -11.05
CA SER A 75 13.06 12.21 -10.72
C SER A 75 13.19 10.69 -10.58
N VAL A 76 14.40 10.16 -10.42
CA VAL A 76 14.69 8.75 -10.13
C VAL A 76 15.14 8.62 -8.69
N LEU A 77 14.37 7.89 -7.88
CA LEU A 77 14.77 7.50 -6.53
C LEU A 77 15.49 6.16 -6.61
N THR A 78 16.74 6.10 -6.17
CA THR A 78 17.55 4.88 -6.13
C THR A 78 17.80 4.48 -4.68
N LEU A 79 17.46 3.24 -4.33
CA LEU A 79 17.56 2.72 -2.97
C LEU A 79 18.24 1.35 -2.97
N ASP A 80 19.20 1.18 -2.06
CA ASP A 80 19.66 -0.14 -1.64
C ASP A 80 19.14 -0.42 -0.24
N VAL A 81 18.41 -1.51 -0.07
CA VAL A 81 18.00 -2.01 1.25
C VAL A 81 18.83 -3.22 1.62
N LYS A 82 19.29 -3.28 2.86
CA LYS A 82 20.12 -4.38 3.36
C LYS A 82 19.26 -5.40 4.07
N LEU A 83 19.39 -6.65 3.62
CA LEU A 83 18.88 -7.80 4.32
C LEU A 83 19.89 -8.18 5.42
N SER A 84 19.62 -7.69 6.64
CA SER A 84 20.55 -7.72 7.78
C SER A 84 20.32 -8.86 8.76
N LYS A 85 19.12 -9.47 8.80
CA LYS A 85 18.80 -10.55 9.74
C LYS A 85 18.70 -11.87 9.00
N GLU A 86 19.21 -12.94 9.59
CA GLU A 86 19.04 -14.29 9.01
C GLU A 86 17.55 -14.65 8.89
N GLU A 87 16.76 -14.26 9.89
CA GLU A 87 15.33 -14.56 10.01
C GLU A 87 14.41 -13.72 9.09
N THR A 88 14.94 -12.73 8.36
CA THR A 88 14.10 -11.89 7.48
C THR A 88 13.43 -12.75 6.40
N THR A 89 12.10 -12.71 6.36
CA THR A 89 11.28 -13.49 5.43
C THR A 89 11.08 -12.77 4.09
N PRO A 90 10.75 -13.50 3.00
CA PRO A 90 10.34 -12.88 1.74
C PRO A 90 9.19 -11.89 1.89
N LEU A 91 8.21 -12.20 2.75
CA LEU A 91 7.06 -11.35 3.02
C LEU A 91 7.48 -9.98 3.53
N GLU A 92 8.38 -9.92 4.51
CA GLU A 92 8.88 -8.64 5.04
C GLU A 92 9.60 -7.80 3.98
N ILE A 93 10.37 -8.45 3.10
CA ILE A 93 11.04 -7.76 1.97
C ILE A 93 9.99 -7.18 1.02
N TYR A 94 8.98 -7.96 0.63
CA TYR A 94 7.95 -7.47 -0.28
C TYR A 94 7.07 -6.38 0.35
N GLN A 95 6.81 -6.45 1.66
CA GLN A 95 6.15 -5.36 2.40
C GLN A 95 6.97 -4.07 2.36
N ASN A 96 8.28 -4.13 2.60
CA ASN A 96 9.15 -2.96 2.49
C ASN A 96 9.21 -2.43 1.06
N MET A 97 9.27 -3.30 0.05
CA MET A 97 9.20 -2.89 -1.35
C MET A 97 7.89 -2.16 -1.67
N ALA A 98 6.75 -2.67 -1.17
CA ALA A 98 5.45 -2.04 -1.36
C ALA A 98 5.38 -0.67 -0.67
N GLU A 99 5.92 -0.55 0.54
CA GLU A 99 5.98 0.73 1.28
C GLU A 99 6.84 1.76 0.54
N LEU A 100 8.03 1.37 0.07
CA LEU A 100 8.92 2.24 -0.69
C LEU A 100 8.29 2.70 -2.02
N ALA A 101 7.57 1.81 -2.70
CA ALA A 101 6.84 2.15 -3.93
C ALA A 101 5.65 3.08 -3.63
N ALA A 102 4.90 2.84 -2.54
CA ALA A 102 3.81 3.70 -2.10
C ALA A 102 4.32 5.09 -1.72
N PHE A 103 5.39 5.18 -0.93
CA PHE A 103 6.08 6.43 -0.63
C PHE A 103 6.49 7.15 -1.92
N SER A 104 7.17 6.46 -2.83
CA SER A 104 7.67 7.04 -4.08
C SER A 104 6.55 7.67 -4.91
N PHE A 105 5.40 7.00 -5.05
CA PHE A 105 4.37 7.44 -6.01
C PHE A 105 3.14 8.09 -5.39
N TYR A 106 2.72 7.71 -4.19
CA TYR A 106 1.70 8.46 -3.43
C TYR A 106 2.33 9.55 -2.57
N GLY A 107 3.39 9.24 -1.85
CA GLY A 107 4.01 10.13 -0.87
C GLY A 107 4.78 11.30 -1.47
N THR A 108 5.28 11.19 -2.71
CA THR A 108 6.05 12.27 -3.35
C THR A 108 5.40 12.87 -4.60
N THR A 109 5.76 14.12 -4.89
CA THR A 109 5.33 14.85 -6.09
C THR A 109 6.27 14.70 -7.28
N ASN A 110 7.55 14.40 -7.04
CA ASN A 110 8.63 14.53 -8.03
C ASN A 110 9.41 13.24 -8.34
N VAL A 111 9.06 12.09 -7.74
CA VAL A 111 9.63 10.78 -8.14
C VAL A 111 8.80 10.17 -9.26
N ARG A 112 9.42 9.81 -10.38
CA ARG A 112 8.78 9.14 -11.53
C ARG A 112 9.18 7.67 -11.66
N GLN A 113 10.32 7.30 -11.09
CA GLN A 113 10.88 5.96 -11.15
C GLN A 113 11.54 5.63 -9.81
N LEU A 114 11.33 4.40 -9.35
CA LEU A 114 12.02 3.81 -8.20
C LEU A 114 12.90 2.68 -8.71
N LEU A 115 14.21 2.80 -8.47
CA LEU A 115 15.18 1.75 -8.65
C LEU A 115 15.51 1.19 -7.27
N LEU A 116 15.08 -0.04 -7.00
CA LEU A 116 15.26 -0.65 -5.68
C LEU A 116 16.10 -1.92 -5.81
N ARG A 117 17.14 -2.01 -4.99
CA ARG A 117 17.96 -3.21 -4.86
C ARG A 117 17.91 -3.74 -3.44
N VAL A 118 17.65 -5.03 -3.31
CA VAL A 118 17.79 -5.76 -2.05
C VAL A 118 19.17 -6.40 -2.08
N VAL A 119 20.02 -6.01 -1.14
CA VAL A 119 21.38 -6.53 -1.02
C VAL A 119 21.56 -7.26 0.30
N THR A 120 22.45 -8.23 0.33
CA THR A 120 22.99 -8.77 1.58
C THR A 120 24.47 -8.48 1.64
N GLN A 121 25.04 -8.53 2.84
CA GLN A 121 26.47 -8.32 3.04
C GLN A 121 27.02 -9.51 3.80
N ASP A 122 28.06 -10.13 3.26
CA ASP A 122 28.77 -11.20 3.94
C ASP A 122 29.52 -10.62 5.15
N GLU A 123 29.36 -11.26 6.31
CA GLU A 123 29.89 -10.73 7.58
C GLU A 123 31.42 -10.82 7.69
N TRP A 124 32.05 -11.75 6.97
CA TRP A 124 33.50 -11.98 7.05
C TRP A 124 34.29 -11.18 6.02
N SER A 125 33.81 -11.14 4.78
CA SER A 125 34.45 -10.43 3.67
C SER A 125 33.96 -8.99 3.52
N GLY A 126 32.79 -8.67 4.08
CA GLY A 126 32.12 -7.39 3.87
C GLY A 126 31.57 -7.20 2.46
N GLU A 127 31.65 -8.22 1.60
CA GLU A 127 31.21 -8.17 0.21
C GLU A 127 29.68 -8.00 0.14
N ARG A 128 29.23 -7.12 -0.76
CA ARG A 128 27.79 -6.90 -1.01
C ARG A 128 27.35 -7.77 -2.17
N HIS A 129 26.31 -8.56 -1.93
CA HIS A 129 25.70 -9.40 -2.95
C HIS A 129 24.26 -8.98 -3.23
N LEU A 130 23.90 -8.89 -4.51
CA LEU A 130 22.54 -8.55 -4.94
C LEU A 130 21.63 -9.76 -4.81
N LEU A 131 20.48 -9.59 -4.16
CA LEU A 131 19.45 -10.61 -4.04
C LEU A 131 18.33 -10.41 -5.07
N LEU A 132 17.84 -9.17 -5.16
CA LEU A 132 16.72 -8.78 -6.02
C LEU A 132 16.92 -7.34 -6.47
N ALA A 133 16.49 -7.02 -7.68
CA ALA A 133 16.40 -5.64 -8.18
C ALA A 133 15.02 -5.39 -8.81
N SER A 134 14.50 -4.18 -8.71
CA SER A 134 13.28 -3.73 -9.39
C SER A 134 13.46 -2.35 -10.02
N ASP A 135 12.76 -2.16 -11.14
CA ASP A 135 12.58 -0.88 -11.83
C ASP A 135 11.07 -0.61 -11.89
N ILE A 136 10.57 0.22 -10.96
CA ILE A 136 9.15 0.52 -10.86
C ILE A 136 8.92 1.93 -11.39
N ARG A 137 7.96 2.07 -12.31
CA ARG A 137 7.59 3.37 -12.89
C ARG A 137 6.23 3.81 -12.37
N ARG A 138 6.09 5.12 -12.13
CA ARG A 138 4.85 5.73 -11.62
C ARG A 138 3.60 5.37 -12.43
N ASN A 139 3.72 5.21 -13.74
CA ASN A 139 2.62 4.90 -14.66
C ASN A 139 2.32 3.40 -14.80
N GLU A 140 3.22 2.52 -14.35
CA GLU A 140 3.06 1.06 -14.40
C GLU A 140 2.54 0.49 -13.07
N TRP A 141 2.44 1.35 -12.06
CA TRP A 141 2.07 1.00 -10.71
C TRP A 141 0.57 1.16 -10.44
N THR A 142 0.01 0.21 -9.68
CA THR A 142 -1.41 0.19 -9.29
C THR A 142 -1.57 -0.25 -7.84
N ASN A 143 -2.66 0.19 -7.18
CA ASN A 143 -3.01 -0.27 -5.83
C ASN A 143 -3.10 -1.80 -5.73
N GLU A 144 -3.69 -2.44 -6.74
CA GLU A 144 -3.79 -3.90 -6.81
C GLU A 144 -2.41 -4.56 -6.81
N ALA A 145 -1.46 -4.07 -7.63
CA ALA A 145 -0.12 -4.64 -7.68
C ALA A 145 0.66 -4.42 -6.37
N LEU A 146 0.44 -3.29 -5.67
CA LEU A 146 0.98 -3.09 -4.33
C LEU A 146 0.40 -4.07 -3.31
N GLU A 147 -0.91 -4.31 -3.32
CA GLU A 147 -1.52 -5.28 -2.41
C GLU A 147 -1.06 -6.70 -2.70
N GLN A 148 -0.91 -7.07 -3.98
CA GLN A 148 -0.35 -8.37 -4.34
C GLN A 148 1.09 -8.53 -3.83
N LEU A 149 1.92 -7.49 -3.93
CA LEU A 149 3.29 -7.50 -3.42
C LEU A 149 3.32 -7.57 -1.88
N ARG A 150 2.55 -6.70 -1.20
CA ARG A 150 2.49 -6.59 0.28
C ARG A 150 2.03 -7.87 0.96
N ASN A 151 1.15 -8.63 0.33
CA ASN A 151 0.61 -9.88 0.86
C ASN A 151 1.32 -11.13 0.31
N ARG A 152 2.43 -10.95 -0.43
CA ARG A 152 3.12 -12.08 -1.04
C ARG A 152 3.94 -12.85 -0.01
N GLU A 153 3.64 -14.13 0.12
CA GLU A 153 4.46 -15.09 0.84
C GLU A 153 5.34 -15.90 -0.13
N GLY A 154 6.44 -16.44 0.40
CA GLY A 154 7.36 -17.30 -0.35
C GLY A 154 8.32 -16.57 -1.30
N ALA A 155 9.34 -17.29 -1.76
CA ALA A 155 10.43 -16.71 -2.58
C ALA A 155 10.00 -16.33 -4.00
N GLU A 156 8.99 -17.01 -4.55
CA GLU A 156 8.59 -16.87 -5.94
C GLU A 156 7.62 -15.71 -6.11
N LEU A 157 7.78 -14.91 -7.16
CA LEU A 157 6.85 -13.85 -7.54
C LEU A 157 6.09 -14.25 -8.80
N PRO A 158 4.78 -13.95 -8.89
CA PRO A 158 4.03 -14.12 -10.13
C PRO A 158 4.69 -13.39 -11.32
N GLU A 159 4.67 -14.01 -12.51
CA GLU A 159 5.36 -13.44 -13.68
C GLU A 159 4.76 -12.09 -14.14
N ASP A 160 3.47 -11.87 -13.94
CA ASP A 160 2.82 -10.60 -14.21
C ASP A 160 3.34 -9.49 -13.27
N LEU A 161 3.54 -9.80 -11.98
CA LEU A 161 4.11 -8.87 -11.01
C LEU A 161 5.59 -8.60 -11.31
N LYS A 162 6.35 -9.65 -11.65
CA LYS A 162 7.75 -9.51 -12.08
C LYS A 162 7.87 -8.65 -13.34
N SER A 163 6.99 -8.85 -14.33
CA SER A 163 7.00 -8.07 -15.55
C SER A 163 6.63 -6.60 -15.28
N ARG A 164 5.57 -6.36 -14.51
CA ARG A 164 5.06 -5.02 -14.20
C ARG A 164 6.04 -4.18 -13.40
N PHE A 165 6.67 -4.76 -12.38
CA PHE A 165 7.66 -4.08 -11.54
C PHE A 165 9.11 -4.35 -11.99
N ARG A 166 9.27 -4.98 -13.15
CA ARG A 166 10.56 -5.32 -13.78
C ARG A 166 11.53 -5.94 -12.78
N ILE A 167 11.00 -6.88 -12.00
CA ILE A 167 11.72 -7.52 -10.90
C ILE A 167 12.65 -8.58 -11.48
N THR A 168 13.94 -8.43 -11.21
CA THR A 168 14.95 -9.45 -11.46
C THR A 168 15.35 -10.08 -10.13
N VAL A 169 15.18 -11.41 -10.05
CA VAL A 169 15.53 -12.20 -8.88
C VAL A 169 16.82 -12.98 -9.19
N THR A 170 17.77 -12.95 -8.28
CA THR A 170 19.04 -13.68 -8.45
C THR A 170 18.92 -15.13 -7.96
N PRO A 171 19.83 -16.04 -8.41
CA PRO A 171 19.90 -17.39 -7.84
C PRO A 171 20.15 -17.40 -6.32
N MET A 172 20.84 -16.39 -5.78
CA MET A 172 21.10 -16.30 -4.34
C MET A 172 19.82 -16.05 -3.53
N TRP A 173 18.86 -15.27 -4.06
CA TRP A 173 17.54 -15.12 -3.43
C TRP A 173 16.79 -16.45 -3.37
N GLN A 174 16.80 -17.21 -4.47
CA GLN A 174 16.16 -18.52 -4.53
C GLN A 174 16.83 -19.48 -3.56
N ASN A 175 18.17 -19.59 -3.57
CA ASN A 175 18.87 -20.47 -2.64
C ASN A 175 18.58 -20.15 -1.18
N ARG A 176 18.43 -18.86 -0.85
CA ARG A 176 18.12 -18.42 0.51
C ARG A 176 16.69 -18.78 0.95
N PHE A 177 15.70 -18.69 0.06
CA PHE A 177 14.28 -18.74 0.43
C PHE A 177 13.48 -19.91 -0.16
N SER A 178 14.01 -20.59 -1.18
CA SER A 178 13.39 -21.78 -1.79
C SER A 178 13.68 -23.07 -1.02
N GLY A 179 14.58 -23.04 -0.02
CA GLY A 179 14.96 -24.20 0.80
C GLY A 179 14.01 -24.57 1.95
N VAL A 180 12.81 -23.98 2.04
CA VAL A 180 11.92 -24.13 3.22
C VAL A 180 10.71 -25.06 2.97
N TYR A 181 10.53 -25.63 1.77
CA TYR A 181 9.46 -26.61 1.52
C TYR A 181 9.94 -27.87 0.79
N THR A 182 10.66 -28.72 1.51
CA THR A 182 10.63 -30.18 1.26
C THR A 182 10.68 -30.90 2.61
N ASN A 183 9.51 -31.29 3.10
CA ASN A 183 9.25 -32.52 3.85
C ASN A 183 7.76 -32.84 3.78
#